data_AF-A0A3Q1GK07-F1
#
_entry.id   AF-A0A3Q1GK07-F1
#
_cell.length_a   1.000
_cell.length_b   1.000
_cell.length_c   1.000
_cell.angle_alpha   90.00
_cell.angle_beta   90.00
_cell.angle_gamma   90.00
#
_symmetry.space_group_name_H-M   'P 1'
#
loop_
_entity.id
_entity.type
_entity.pdbx_description
1 polymer ?
#
loop_
_entity_poly.entity_id
_entity_poly.type
_entity_poly.pdbx_seq_one_letter_code
_entity_poly.pdbx_strand_id
1 'polypeptide(L)'
;MSLSMLAAAGGQDDILRLLIKKGVRVNGRQKNGTTALMHAAEKNFLTTVAILLEAGSYVNAQTLGGETALMKACKRGNADVVRLLLEYGADCNILSKHKNTAMYFAKLSNNLIVYDLIKDHISMLSSVAEDTIRAYFESRLVLLEPVFPLACHRLCEGPDFSMEFAFKSQPQPEGSGIILFIFHANFLTEITARLCGPCSVHAVVLNDKFQLPIFLDSHFISSFNPVPGINRLFIRLAEAPAAKVKLLICAYRVQLQ
;
A
#
# COMPACT_ATOMS: atom_id res chain seq x y z
N MET A 1 25.86 -0.74 8.64
CA MET A 1 24.64 -0.05 9.10
C MET A 1 24.91 1.44 9.14
N SER A 2 23.95 2.30 8.79
CA SER A 2 24.06 3.75 9.04
C SER A 2 23.88 4.08 10.53
N LEU A 3 24.26 5.29 10.95
CA LEU A 3 24.02 5.77 12.32
C LEU A 3 22.53 5.72 12.70
N SER A 4 21.64 6.12 11.78
CA SER A 4 20.18 6.03 11.98
C SER A 4 19.70 4.59 12.18
N MET A 5 20.30 3.61 11.48
CA MET A 5 19.97 2.20 11.68
C MET A 5 20.48 1.67 13.02
N LEU A 6 21.68 2.08 13.45
CA LEU A 6 22.22 1.66 14.75
C LEU A 6 21.35 2.20 15.89
N ALA A 7 21.00 3.49 15.85
CA ALA A 7 20.10 4.10 16.83
C ALA A 7 18.73 3.40 16.84
N ALA A 8 18.14 3.14 15.66
CA ALA A 8 16.86 2.45 15.55
C ALA A 8 16.90 0.99 16.03
N ALA A 9 17.99 0.26 15.74
CA ALA A 9 18.18 -1.11 16.18
C ALA A 9 18.43 -1.24 17.70
N GLY A 10 18.81 -0.14 18.36
CA GLY A 10 18.99 -0.04 19.81
C GLY A 10 17.87 0.68 20.56
N GLY A 11 16.81 1.14 19.88
CA GLY A 11 15.71 1.88 20.51
C GLY A 11 16.13 3.26 21.06
N GLN A 12 17.19 3.86 20.50
CA GLN A 12 17.77 5.11 20.98
C GLN A 12 17.00 6.33 20.42
N ASP A 13 15.80 6.57 20.94
CA ASP A 13 14.86 7.57 20.42
C ASP A 13 15.45 8.99 20.34
N ASP A 14 16.12 9.45 21.40
CA ASP A 14 16.70 10.80 21.44
C ASP A 14 17.83 10.99 20.44
N ILE A 15 18.70 9.98 20.30
CA ILE A 15 19.78 9.96 19.32
C ILE A 15 19.19 9.96 17.92
N LEU A 16 18.16 9.14 17.69
CA LEU A 16 17.49 9.08 16.40
C LEU A 16 16.84 10.42 16.03
N ARG A 17 16.12 11.07 16.96
CA ARG A 17 15.53 12.41 16.75
C ARG A 17 16.62 13.44 16.43
N LEU A 18 17.74 13.43 17.15
CA LEU A 18 18.86 14.32 16.89
C LEU A 18 19.45 14.09 15.49
N LEU A 19 19.68 12.84 15.09
CA LEU A 19 20.19 12.49 13.76
C LEU A 19 19.25 12.95 12.65
N ILE A 20 17.94 12.76 12.82
CA ILE A 20 16.91 13.24 11.89
C ILE A 20 16.94 14.78 11.79
N LYS A 21 17.01 15.50 12.92
CA LYS A 21 17.13 16.96 12.95
C LYS A 21 18.40 17.46 12.25
N LYS A 22 19.47 16.65 12.22
CA LYS A 22 20.72 16.94 11.50
C LYS A 22 20.69 16.51 10.02
N GLY A 23 19.55 16.08 9.49
CA GLY A 23 19.36 15.77 8.08
C GLY A 23 19.85 14.37 7.68
N VAL A 24 19.94 13.41 8.60
CA VAL A 24 20.29 12.03 8.22
C VAL A 24 19.24 11.46 7.26
N ARG A 25 19.71 10.72 6.26
CA ARG A 25 18.82 10.00 5.35
C ARG A 25 18.14 8.83 6.09
N VAL A 26 16.85 8.99 6.39
CA VAL A 26 16.03 7.99 7.10
C VAL A 26 15.85 6.70 6.29
N ASN A 27 15.71 6.84 4.97
CA ASN A 27 15.47 5.72 4.03
C ASN A 27 16.76 5.05 3.52
N GLY A 28 17.85 5.13 4.29
CA GLY A 28 19.06 4.36 4.01
C GLY A 28 18.77 2.86 3.99
N ARG A 29 19.52 2.11 3.17
CA ARG A 29 19.32 0.66 2.98
C ARG A 29 20.63 -0.09 3.12
N GLN A 30 20.59 -1.25 3.77
CA GLN A 30 21.71 -2.19 3.80
C GLN A 30 21.83 -2.92 2.45
N LYS A 31 22.92 -3.66 2.25
CA LYS A 31 23.14 -4.48 1.03
C LYS A 31 22.00 -5.47 0.76
N ASN A 32 21.38 -6.02 1.81
CA ASN A 32 20.21 -6.91 1.71
C ASN A 32 18.86 -6.16 1.62
N GLY A 33 18.89 -4.83 1.52
CA GLY A 33 17.71 -3.99 1.44
C GLY A 33 17.05 -3.63 2.78
N THR A 34 17.58 -4.09 3.92
CA THR A 34 17.02 -3.78 5.25
C THR A 34 17.11 -2.29 5.60
N THR A 35 16.05 -1.76 6.22
CA THR A 35 15.91 -0.35 6.63
C THR A 35 15.93 -0.19 8.16
N ALA A 36 16.06 1.05 8.65
CA ALA A 36 15.95 1.35 10.08
C ALA A 36 14.56 0.95 10.64
N LEU A 37 13.49 1.21 9.88
CA LEU A 37 12.11 0.87 10.26
C LEU A 37 11.94 -0.64 10.49
N MET A 38 12.56 -1.48 9.65
CA MET A 38 12.51 -2.94 9.82
C MET A 38 13.20 -3.39 11.11
N HIS A 39 14.33 -2.78 11.49
CA HIS A 39 15.01 -3.11 12.73
C HIS A 39 14.16 -2.75 13.97
N ALA A 40 13.64 -1.52 14.00
CA ALA A 40 12.78 -1.07 15.09
C ALA A 40 11.50 -1.94 15.19
N ALA A 41 10.90 -2.26 14.04
CA ALA A 41 9.70 -3.08 13.98
C ALA A 41 9.92 -4.53 14.45
N GLU A 42 11.05 -5.15 14.08
CA GLU A 42 11.42 -6.49 14.55
C GLU A 42 11.69 -6.52 16.06
N LYS A 43 12.27 -5.44 16.61
CA LYS A 43 12.66 -5.33 18.03
C LYS A 43 11.56 -4.81 18.96
N ASN A 44 10.37 -4.54 18.43
CA ASN A 44 9.23 -4.00 19.17
C ASN A 44 9.46 -2.59 19.79
N PHE A 45 10.30 -1.76 19.16
CA PHE A 45 10.53 -0.39 19.62
C PHE A 45 9.48 0.55 19.05
N LEU A 46 8.29 0.56 19.66
CA LEU A 46 7.12 1.32 19.18
C LEU A 46 7.41 2.81 18.96
N THR A 47 8.03 3.48 19.95
CA THR A 47 8.38 4.90 19.84
C THR A 47 9.36 5.17 18.71
N THR A 48 10.37 4.32 18.54
CA THR A 48 11.33 4.40 17.44
C THR A 48 10.64 4.20 16.08
N VAL A 49 9.69 3.26 15.99
CA VAL A 49 8.87 3.06 14.78
C VAL A 49 8.06 4.32 14.46
N ALA A 50 7.41 4.94 15.45
CA ALA A 50 6.66 6.18 15.27
C ALA A 50 7.56 7.32 14.75
N ILE A 51 8.72 7.54 15.37
CA ILE A 51 9.70 8.55 14.94
C ILE A 51 10.10 8.36 13.48
N LEU A 52 10.40 7.12 13.09
CA LEU A 52 10.81 6.77 11.73
C LEU A 52 9.70 7.01 10.72
N LEU A 53 8.45 6.68 11.06
CA LEU A 53 7.29 6.88 10.19
C LEU A 53 6.91 8.36 10.05
N GLU A 54 7.02 9.13 11.13
CA GLU A 54 6.86 10.59 11.15
C GLU A 54 7.90 11.28 10.26
N ALA A 55 9.14 10.78 10.30
CA ALA A 55 10.26 11.27 9.48
C ALA A 55 10.27 10.73 8.04
N GLY A 56 9.21 10.04 7.61
CA GLY A 56 9.02 9.60 6.24
C GLY A 56 9.77 8.35 5.83
N SER A 57 9.83 7.37 6.74
CA SER A 57 10.27 6.03 6.38
C SER A 57 9.35 5.37 5.36
N TYR A 58 9.97 4.68 4.40
CA TYR A 58 9.29 3.92 3.36
C TYR A 58 8.66 2.67 3.98
N VAL A 59 7.38 2.78 4.40
CA VAL A 59 6.66 1.73 5.13
C VAL A 59 6.64 0.39 4.40
N ASN A 60 6.52 0.44 3.06
CA ASN A 60 6.45 -0.72 2.17
C ASN A 60 7.78 -1.10 1.52
N ALA A 61 8.92 -0.56 2.00
CA ALA A 61 10.21 -0.99 1.51
C ALA A 61 10.39 -2.51 1.74
N GLN A 62 10.95 -3.21 0.75
CA GLN A 62 11.18 -4.66 0.82
C GLN A 62 12.66 -4.99 0.79
N THR A 63 13.12 -5.88 1.67
CA THR A 63 14.45 -6.50 1.55
C THR A 63 14.61 -7.25 0.21
N LEU A 64 15.82 -7.71 -0.11
CA LEU A 64 16.04 -8.62 -1.26
C LEU A 64 15.25 -9.94 -1.13
N GLY A 65 14.87 -10.32 0.09
CA GLY A 65 13.97 -11.45 0.36
C GLY A 65 12.48 -11.10 0.23
N GLY A 66 12.14 -9.86 -0.14
CA GLY A 66 10.77 -9.37 -0.25
C GLY A 66 10.09 -9.05 1.09
N GLU A 67 10.80 -9.14 2.22
CA GLU A 67 10.21 -8.86 3.54
C GLU A 67 10.09 -7.35 3.82
N THR A 68 8.94 -6.93 4.37
CA THR A 68 8.63 -5.55 4.81
C THR A 68 8.75 -5.38 6.33
N ALA A 69 8.67 -4.13 6.82
CA ALA A 69 8.61 -3.88 8.27
C ALA A 69 7.37 -4.54 8.92
N LEU A 70 6.23 -4.54 8.23
CA LEU A 70 5.00 -5.21 8.69
C LEU A 70 5.23 -6.72 8.85
N MET A 71 5.85 -7.39 7.87
CA MET A 71 6.18 -8.81 7.97
C MET A 71 7.11 -9.12 9.14
N LYS A 72 8.12 -8.26 9.40
CA LYS A 72 9.03 -8.40 10.54
C LYS A 72 8.28 -8.30 11.88
N ALA A 73 7.40 -7.32 12.02
CA ALA A 73 6.58 -7.16 13.23
C ALA A 73 5.61 -8.34 13.42
N CYS A 74 4.94 -8.79 12.34
CA CYS A 74 4.06 -9.94 12.37
C CYS A 74 4.77 -11.21 12.80
N LYS A 75 5.96 -11.50 12.25
CA LYS A 75 6.76 -12.68 12.61
C LYS A 75 7.14 -12.73 14.09
N ARG A 76 7.23 -11.57 14.74
CA ARG A 76 7.60 -11.43 16.15
C ARG A 76 6.39 -11.29 17.09
N GLY A 77 5.18 -11.18 16.55
CA GLY A 77 3.97 -11.00 17.34
C GLY A 77 3.83 -9.59 17.94
N ASN A 78 4.48 -8.58 17.36
CA ASN A 78 4.56 -7.22 17.90
C ASN A 78 3.27 -6.42 17.57
N ALA A 79 2.17 -6.67 18.29
CA ALA A 79 0.84 -6.17 17.95
C ALA A 79 0.73 -4.64 17.85
N ASP A 80 1.32 -3.88 18.77
CA ASP A 80 1.23 -2.40 18.73
C ASP A 80 2.01 -1.82 17.55
N VAL A 81 3.17 -2.40 17.24
CA VAL A 81 3.94 -2.03 16.03
C VAL A 81 3.17 -2.38 14.77
N VAL A 82 2.50 -3.55 14.73
CA VAL A 82 1.64 -3.93 13.60
C VAL A 82 0.55 -2.90 13.39
N ARG A 83 -0.20 -2.55 14.45
CA ARG A 83 -1.26 -1.53 14.40
C ARG A 83 -0.73 -0.20 13.85
N LEU A 84 0.38 0.28 14.39
CA LEU A 84 0.99 1.55 13.96
C LEU A 84 1.44 1.51 12.49
N LEU A 85 2.01 0.39 12.02
CA LEU A 85 2.40 0.26 10.60
C LEU A 85 1.18 0.29 9.68
N LEU A 86 0.06 -0.34 10.07
CA LEU A 86 -1.19 -0.30 9.31
C LEU A 86 -1.79 1.11 9.26
N GLU A 87 -1.80 1.84 10.38
CA GLU A 87 -2.20 3.25 10.44
C GLU A 87 -1.36 4.14 9.50
N TYR A 88 -0.11 3.75 9.24
CA TYR A 88 0.78 4.45 8.32
C TYR A 88 0.73 3.93 6.87
N GLY A 89 -0.22 3.06 6.55
CA GLY A 89 -0.48 2.57 5.20
C GLY A 89 0.42 1.42 4.76
N ALA A 90 0.86 0.58 5.69
CA ALA A 90 1.55 -0.67 5.35
C ALA A 90 0.65 -1.59 4.53
N ASP A 91 1.18 -2.11 3.42
CA ASP A 91 0.45 -3.02 2.53
C ASP A 91 0.56 -4.47 3.01
N CYS A 92 -0.58 -5.05 3.38
CA CYS A 92 -0.69 -6.43 3.83
C CYS A 92 -0.49 -7.47 2.71
N ASN A 93 -0.70 -7.09 1.46
CA ASN A 93 -0.73 -7.96 0.28
C ASN A 93 0.62 -8.04 -0.44
N ILE A 94 1.64 -7.31 0.02
CA ILE A 94 3.01 -7.47 -0.47
C ILE A 94 3.47 -8.92 -0.28
N LEU A 95 4.10 -9.47 -1.31
CA LEU A 95 4.63 -10.82 -1.32
C LEU A 95 6.13 -10.83 -1.05
N SER A 96 6.56 -11.69 -0.14
CA SER A 96 7.98 -12.04 -0.02
C SER A 96 8.45 -12.84 -1.25
N LYS A 97 9.76 -13.08 -1.34
CA LYS A 97 10.34 -13.96 -2.38
C LYS A 97 9.71 -15.35 -2.40
N HIS A 98 9.21 -15.82 -1.26
CA HIS A 98 8.55 -17.12 -1.10
C HIS A 98 7.02 -17.03 -1.23
N LYS A 99 6.49 -15.92 -1.77
CA LYS A 99 5.04 -15.69 -1.95
C LYS A 99 4.24 -15.67 -0.63
N ASN A 100 4.89 -15.33 0.48
CA ASN A 100 4.24 -15.18 1.77
C ASN A 100 3.86 -13.71 2.04
N THR A 101 2.66 -13.50 2.59
CA THR A 101 2.12 -12.19 3.00
C THR A 101 2.36 -11.92 4.49
N ALA A 102 2.01 -10.72 4.96
CA ALA A 102 2.01 -10.40 6.40
C ALA A 102 1.14 -11.36 7.22
N MET A 103 -0.01 -11.79 6.67
CA MET A 103 -0.92 -12.73 7.32
C MET A 103 -0.28 -14.12 7.54
N TYR A 104 0.56 -14.59 6.61
CA TYR A 104 1.31 -15.83 6.80
C TYR A 104 2.24 -15.74 8.03
N PHE A 105 3.00 -14.65 8.15
CA PHE A 105 3.91 -14.45 9.29
C PHE A 105 3.16 -14.25 10.61
N ALA A 106 1.99 -13.57 10.58
CA ALA A 106 1.12 -13.44 11.73
C ALA A 106 0.69 -14.81 12.27
N LYS A 107 0.27 -15.72 11.38
CA LYS A 107 -0.10 -17.09 11.75
C LYS A 107 1.07 -17.88 12.35
N LEU A 108 2.29 -17.72 11.81
CA LEU A 108 3.49 -18.38 12.36
C LEU A 108 3.88 -17.88 13.76
N SER A 109 3.57 -16.63 14.10
CA SER A 109 3.89 -16.09 15.43
C SER A 109 3.06 -16.67 16.56
N ASN A 110 2.01 -17.45 16.23
CA ASN A 110 1.01 -17.98 17.16
C ASN A 110 0.35 -16.89 18.05
N ASN A 111 0.34 -15.64 17.57
CA ASN A 111 -0.32 -14.51 18.22
C ASN A 111 -1.63 -14.19 17.47
N LEU A 112 -2.76 -14.63 18.04
CA LEU A 112 -4.09 -14.42 17.46
C LEU A 112 -4.43 -12.94 17.28
N ILE A 113 -3.98 -12.07 18.20
CA ILE A 113 -4.23 -10.62 18.12
C ILE A 113 -3.62 -10.06 16.83
N VAL A 114 -2.39 -10.45 16.50
CA VAL A 114 -1.73 -10.00 15.28
C VAL A 114 -2.41 -10.53 14.02
N TYR A 115 -2.88 -11.78 14.06
CA TYR A 115 -3.62 -12.36 12.94
C TYR A 115 -4.94 -11.60 12.69
N ASP A 116 -5.72 -11.36 13.75
CA ASP A 116 -7.00 -10.67 13.67
C ASP A 116 -6.80 -9.21 13.23
N LEU A 117 -5.78 -8.50 13.74
CA LEU A 117 -5.43 -7.15 13.28
C LEU A 117 -5.22 -7.08 11.76
N ILE A 118 -4.48 -8.02 11.18
CA ILE A 118 -4.22 -8.04 9.73
C ILE A 118 -5.49 -8.41 8.97
N LYS A 119 -6.24 -9.41 9.43
CA LYS A 119 -7.47 -9.88 8.79
C LYS A 119 -8.53 -8.79 8.76
N ASP A 120 -8.78 -8.15 9.90
CA ASP A 120 -9.80 -7.12 10.06
C ASP A 120 -9.42 -5.88 9.25
N HIS A 121 -8.14 -5.51 9.24
CA HIS A 121 -7.67 -4.41 8.41
C HIS A 121 -7.88 -4.68 6.91
N ILE A 122 -7.54 -5.86 6.40
CA ILE A 122 -7.79 -6.21 4.98
C ILE A 122 -9.30 -6.15 4.68
N SER A 123 -10.15 -6.70 5.55
CA SER A 123 -11.60 -6.67 5.36
C SER A 123 -12.14 -5.25 5.34
N MET A 124 -11.66 -4.39 6.25
CA MET A 124 -12.05 -2.99 6.32
C MET A 124 -11.66 -2.23 5.05
N LEU A 125 -10.43 -2.44 4.56
CA LEU A 125 -9.96 -1.80 3.34
C LEU A 125 -10.79 -2.17 2.10
N SER A 126 -11.14 -3.45 1.96
CA SER A 126 -12.00 -3.91 0.86
C SER A 126 -13.39 -3.28 0.92
N SER A 127 -14.03 -3.28 2.09
CA SER A 127 -15.34 -2.61 2.29
C SER A 127 -15.26 -1.13 1.95
N VAL A 128 -14.27 -0.40 2.50
CA VAL A 128 -14.10 1.03 2.25
C VAL A 128 -13.93 1.32 0.75
N ALA A 129 -13.14 0.52 0.03
CA ALA A 129 -12.96 0.69 -1.41
C ALA A 129 -14.26 0.45 -2.18
N GLU A 130 -14.94 -0.68 -1.93
CA GLU A 130 -16.19 -1.03 -2.62
C GLU A 130 -17.31 -0.02 -2.35
N ASP A 131 -17.46 0.41 -1.10
CA ASP A 131 -18.46 1.40 -0.70
C ASP A 131 -18.16 2.77 -1.34
N THR A 132 -16.88 3.15 -1.43
CA THR A 132 -16.46 4.38 -2.12
C THR A 132 -16.79 4.32 -3.62
N ILE A 133 -16.56 3.18 -4.28
CA ILE A 133 -16.91 2.99 -5.69
C ILE A 133 -18.43 3.06 -5.88
N ARG A 134 -19.19 2.36 -5.05
CA ARG A 134 -20.66 2.32 -5.15
C ARG A 134 -21.28 3.70 -4.92
N ALA A 135 -20.76 4.44 -3.95
CA ALA A 135 -21.19 5.81 -3.67
C ALA A 135 -20.92 6.74 -4.85
N TYR A 136 -19.75 6.63 -5.50
CA TYR A 136 -19.41 7.49 -6.62
C TYR A 136 -20.19 7.18 -7.91
N PHE A 137 -20.36 5.89 -8.24
CA PHE A 137 -21.07 5.47 -9.45
C PHE A 137 -22.58 5.29 -9.24
N GLU A 138 -23.11 5.67 -8.07
CA GLU A 138 -24.53 5.53 -7.71
C GLU A 138 -25.08 4.11 -8.00
N SER A 139 -24.29 3.08 -7.69
CA SER A 139 -24.58 1.67 -7.98
C SER A 139 -24.70 1.26 -9.45
N ARG A 140 -24.49 2.19 -10.41
CA ARG A 140 -24.48 1.89 -11.86
C ARG A 140 -23.43 0.86 -12.27
N LEU A 141 -22.46 0.60 -11.40
CA LEU A 141 -21.31 -0.24 -11.66
C LEU A 141 -21.36 -1.47 -10.74
N VAL A 142 -21.42 -2.65 -11.36
CA VAL A 142 -21.27 -3.94 -10.70
C VAL A 142 -19.79 -4.31 -10.67
N LEU A 143 -19.25 -4.53 -9.48
CA LEU A 143 -17.91 -5.08 -9.27
C LEU A 143 -17.99 -6.60 -9.43
N LEU A 144 -17.26 -7.15 -10.39
CA LEU A 144 -17.28 -8.59 -10.69
C LEU A 144 -16.13 -9.30 -9.98
N GLU A 145 -14.90 -8.93 -10.31
CA GLU A 145 -13.70 -9.55 -9.73
C GLU A 145 -12.54 -8.55 -9.66
N PRO A 146 -11.68 -8.62 -8.63
CA PRO A 146 -10.45 -7.85 -8.58
C PRO A 146 -9.44 -8.36 -9.61
N VAL A 147 -8.79 -7.45 -10.33
CA VAL A 147 -7.70 -7.74 -11.28
C VAL A 147 -6.40 -8.06 -10.53
N PHE A 148 -6.20 -7.42 -9.38
CA PHE A 148 -5.10 -7.67 -8.45
C PHE A 148 -5.53 -7.34 -7.01
N PRO A 149 -4.85 -7.87 -5.98
CA PRO A 149 -5.19 -7.57 -4.58
C PRO A 149 -5.10 -6.08 -4.29
N LEU A 150 -6.07 -5.55 -3.54
CA LEU A 150 -6.08 -4.14 -3.14
C LEU A 150 -4.76 -3.77 -2.45
N ALA A 151 -4.11 -2.73 -2.97
CA ALA A 151 -2.80 -2.27 -2.53
C ALA A 151 -2.91 -0.97 -1.74
N CYS A 152 -2.00 -0.79 -0.77
CA CYS A 152 -1.87 0.43 0.02
C CYS A 152 -0.51 1.06 -0.24
N HIS A 153 -0.47 2.37 -0.48
CA HIS A 153 0.81 3.03 -0.71
C HIS A 153 0.87 4.45 -0.19
N ARG A 154 2.07 4.87 0.24
CA ARG A 154 2.34 6.22 0.73
C ARG A 154 3.30 6.92 -0.21
N LEU A 155 2.78 7.63 -1.21
CA LEU A 155 3.59 8.17 -2.32
C LEU A 155 4.54 9.29 -1.93
N CYS A 156 4.13 10.17 -1.03
CA CYS A 156 4.83 11.45 -0.80
C CYS A 156 6.12 11.30 0.00
N GLU A 157 6.28 10.13 0.59
CA GLU A 157 7.41 9.75 1.42
C GLU A 157 7.84 8.34 1.07
N GLY A 158 7.72 7.94 -0.21
CA GLY A 158 7.99 6.59 -0.69
C GLY A 158 8.67 6.63 -2.06
N PRO A 159 9.22 5.50 -2.53
CA PRO A 159 9.45 5.35 -3.96
C PRO A 159 8.11 5.40 -4.71
N ASP A 160 8.16 5.58 -6.02
CA ASP A 160 6.98 5.39 -6.87
C ASP A 160 6.32 4.05 -6.58
N PHE A 161 4.99 4.03 -6.68
CA PHE A 161 4.29 2.77 -6.59
C PHE A 161 4.54 1.96 -7.86
N SER A 162 4.93 0.71 -7.69
CA SER A 162 5.09 -0.24 -8.77
C SER A 162 4.69 -1.61 -8.30
N MET A 163 3.84 -2.29 -9.05
CA MET A 163 3.50 -3.68 -8.81
C MET A 163 3.42 -4.47 -10.10
N GLU A 164 3.78 -5.74 -10.03
CA GLU A 164 3.53 -6.70 -11.09
C GLU A 164 2.23 -7.45 -10.79
N PHE A 165 1.40 -7.66 -11.81
CA PHE A 165 0.20 -8.46 -11.70
C PHE A 165 0.02 -9.32 -12.95
N ALA A 166 -0.48 -10.53 -12.75
CA ALA A 166 -0.80 -11.43 -13.85
C ALA A 166 -2.25 -11.19 -14.28
N PHE A 167 -2.44 -10.87 -15.55
CA PHE A 167 -3.77 -10.71 -16.14
C PHE A 167 -4.07 -11.88 -17.10
N LYS A 168 -5.27 -12.44 -16.98
CA LYS A 168 -5.76 -13.48 -17.88
C LYS A 168 -6.96 -12.94 -18.64
N SER A 169 -6.96 -13.03 -19.96
CA SER A 169 -8.17 -12.75 -20.74
C SER A 169 -9.24 -13.78 -20.38
N GLN A 170 -10.46 -13.32 -20.15
CA GLN A 170 -11.64 -14.16 -20.02
C GLN A 170 -12.73 -13.58 -20.92
N PRO A 171 -13.75 -14.38 -21.30
CA PRO A 171 -14.92 -13.88 -22.01
C PRO A 171 -15.55 -12.71 -21.25
N GLN A 172 -15.71 -11.59 -21.94
CA GLN A 172 -16.27 -10.37 -21.36
C GLN A 172 -17.75 -10.28 -21.70
N PRO A 173 -18.65 -10.19 -20.71
CA PRO A 173 -20.03 -9.81 -20.97
C PRO A 173 -20.09 -8.50 -21.76
N GLU A 174 -21.10 -8.34 -22.62
CA GLU A 174 -21.36 -7.03 -23.23
C GLU A 174 -21.53 -5.97 -22.13
N GLY A 175 -20.93 -4.79 -22.33
CA GLY A 175 -20.97 -3.73 -21.32
C GLY A 175 -20.08 -3.99 -20.10
N SER A 176 -19.03 -4.80 -20.23
CA SER A 176 -17.99 -4.95 -19.21
C SER A 176 -16.67 -4.28 -19.60
N GLY A 177 -15.87 -3.92 -18.60
CA GLY A 177 -14.57 -3.28 -18.77
C GLY A 177 -13.66 -3.49 -17.56
N ILE A 178 -12.47 -2.89 -17.60
CA ILE A 178 -11.56 -2.85 -16.44
C ILE A 178 -11.34 -1.41 -16.04
N ILE A 179 -11.51 -1.15 -14.75
CA ILE A 179 -11.27 0.17 -14.19
C ILE A 179 -10.25 0.06 -13.08
N LEU A 180 -9.21 0.89 -13.17
CA LEU A 180 -8.27 1.17 -12.09
C LEU A 180 -8.82 2.32 -11.26
N PHE A 181 -9.02 2.06 -9.98
CA PHE A 181 -9.42 3.04 -8.98
C PHE A 181 -8.23 3.41 -8.12
N ILE A 182 -8.06 4.71 -7.91
CA ILE A 182 -7.03 5.26 -7.05
C ILE A 182 -7.71 6.21 -6.08
N PHE A 183 -7.77 5.82 -4.80
CA PHE A 183 -8.42 6.64 -3.78
C PHE A 183 -7.39 7.36 -2.95
N HIS A 184 -7.70 8.61 -2.60
CA HIS A 184 -7.06 9.23 -1.45
C HIS A 184 -7.67 8.63 -0.19
N ALA A 185 -6.83 8.14 0.72
CA ALA A 185 -7.28 7.50 1.94
C ALA A 185 -6.62 8.07 3.19
N ASN A 186 -7.37 8.07 4.28
CA ASN A 186 -6.89 8.37 5.61
C ASN A 186 -7.01 7.12 6.48
N PHE A 187 -6.00 6.84 7.31
CA PHE A 187 -5.85 5.60 8.08
C PHE A 187 -5.65 5.95 9.56
N LEU A 188 -6.44 6.89 10.08
CA LEU A 188 -6.39 7.29 11.50
C LEU A 188 -7.40 6.42 12.27
N THR A 189 -8.23 7.03 13.12
CA THR A 189 -9.23 6.34 13.94
C THR A 189 -10.22 5.51 13.12
N GLU A 190 -10.56 6.01 11.93
CA GLU A 190 -11.36 5.29 10.94
C GLU A 190 -10.67 5.39 9.58
N ILE A 191 -10.82 4.34 8.76
CA ILE A 191 -10.33 4.38 7.39
C ILE A 191 -11.40 5.01 6.51
N THR A 192 -11.09 6.18 5.99
CA THR A 192 -11.96 6.86 5.01
C THR A 192 -11.23 6.94 3.69
N ALA A 193 -11.85 6.47 2.62
CA ALA A 193 -11.40 6.72 1.27
C ALA A 193 -12.32 7.72 0.60
N ARG A 194 -11.75 8.53 -0.29
CA ARG A 194 -12.54 9.39 -1.15
C ARG A 194 -12.04 9.29 -2.57
N LEU A 195 -13.01 9.21 -3.46
CA LEU A 195 -12.81 9.44 -4.88
C LEU A 195 -12.77 10.97 -5.06
N CYS A 196 -11.66 11.58 -4.69
CA CYS A 196 -11.43 13.02 -4.78
C CYS A 196 -10.15 13.31 -5.54
N GLY A 197 -10.20 14.36 -6.35
CA GLY A 197 -9.07 14.85 -7.13
C GLY A 197 -9.07 14.34 -8.57
N PRO A 198 -8.19 14.87 -9.43
CA PRO A 198 -8.21 14.55 -10.86
C PRO A 198 -7.68 13.14 -11.19
N CYS A 199 -7.26 12.36 -10.17
CA CYS A 199 -6.58 11.07 -10.29
C CYS A 199 -7.44 9.83 -10.07
N SER A 200 -8.72 9.99 -9.77
CA SER A 200 -9.38 8.97 -8.95
C SER A 200 -9.88 7.75 -9.73
N VAL A 201 -10.00 7.85 -11.06
CA VAL A 201 -10.46 6.76 -11.93
C VAL A 201 -9.73 6.77 -13.25
N HIS A 202 -8.95 5.72 -13.53
CA HIS A 202 -8.40 5.45 -14.84
C HIS A 202 -9.10 4.24 -15.45
N ALA A 203 -9.90 4.47 -16.50
CA ALA A 203 -10.64 3.39 -17.17
C ALA A 203 -9.86 2.87 -18.38
N VAL A 204 -9.72 1.55 -18.49
CA VAL A 204 -9.31 0.89 -19.73
C VAL A 204 -10.53 0.23 -20.32
N VAL A 205 -11.04 0.86 -21.39
CA VAL A 205 -12.19 0.37 -22.14
C VAL A 205 -11.74 -0.77 -23.04
N LEU A 206 -12.24 -1.98 -22.79
CA LEU A 206 -11.91 -3.17 -23.57
C LEU A 206 -12.95 -3.50 -24.65
N ASN A 207 -14.07 -2.76 -24.70
CA ASN A 207 -15.06 -2.86 -25.78
C ASN A 207 -15.63 -1.50 -26.16
N ASP A 208 -15.98 -1.32 -27.43
CA ASP A 208 -16.42 -0.04 -28.02
C ASP A 208 -17.79 0.44 -27.50
N LYS A 209 -18.50 -0.38 -26.71
CA LYS A 209 -19.83 -0.10 -26.15
C LYS A 209 -19.79 0.34 -24.68
N PHE A 210 -18.66 0.23 -23.99
CA PHE A 210 -18.52 0.54 -22.56
C PHE A 210 -17.93 1.94 -22.38
N GLN A 211 -18.79 2.93 -22.15
CA GLN A 211 -18.36 4.33 -21.99
C GLN A 211 -18.57 4.83 -20.56
N LEU A 212 -17.48 5.27 -19.93
CA LEU A 212 -17.45 5.97 -18.65
C LEU A 212 -16.55 7.20 -18.76
N PRO A 213 -16.75 8.24 -17.94
CA PRO A 213 -15.86 9.39 -17.92
C PRO A 213 -14.44 8.94 -17.53
N ILE A 214 -13.48 9.23 -18.41
CA ILE A 214 -12.05 9.03 -18.15
C ILE A 214 -11.53 10.31 -17.49
N PHE A 215 -11.00 10.19 -16.28
CA PHE A 215 -10.36 11.30 -15.57
C PHE A 215 -8.85 11.09 -15.64
N LEU A 216 -8.16 11.99 -16.34
CA LEU A 216 -6.70 12.01 -16.41
C LEU A 216 -6.21 13.26 -15.67
N ASP A 217 -5.36 13.07 -14.66
CA ASP A 217 -4.66 14.16 -13.97
C ASP A 217 -3.29 14.40 -14.59
N SER A 218 -2.92 15.66 -14.78
CA SER A 218 -1.55 16.05 -15.14
C SER A 218 -0.54 15.81 -14.02
N HIS A 219 -0.97 15.71 -12.77
CA HIS A 219 -0.08 15.57 -11.61
C HIS A 219 0.35 14.13 -11.31
N PHE A 220 -0.23 13.13 -11.97
CA PHE A 220 0.19 11.74 -11.79
C PHE A 220 0.67 11.14 -13.11
N ILE A 221 1.84 10.52 -13.05
CA ILE A 221 2.40 9.70 -14.12
C ILE A 221 2.05 8.27 -13.77
N SER A 222 1.12 7.67 -14.51
CA SER A 222 0.73 6.28 -14.35
C SER A 222 0.67 5.54 -15.68
N SER A 223 0.80 4.21 -15.60
CA SER A 223 0.63 3.33 -16.75
C SER A 223 -0.20 2.13 -16.33
N PHE A 224 -1.36 1.97 -16.97
CA PHE A 224 -2.24 0.84 -16.77
C PHE A 224 -2.88 0.44 -18.10
N ASN A 225 -2.43 -0.68 -18.66
CA ASN A 225 -3.05 -1.31 -19.82
C ASN A 225 -2.95 -2.83 -19.63
N PRO A 226 -3.96 -3.46 -19.02
CA PRO A 226 -3.92 -4.90 -18.72
C PRO A 226 -4.03 -5.72 -20.01
N VAL A 227 -2.89 -6.24 -20.48
CA VAL A 227 -2.82 -7.21 -21.59
C VAL A 227 -2.60 -8.63 -21.06
N PRO A 228 -3.04 -9.70 -21.75
CA PRO A 228 -2.84 -11.05 -21.26
C PRO A 228 -1.36 -11.34 -20.95
N GLY A 229 -1.07 -11.83 -19.74
CA GLY A 229 0.30 -12.08 -19.26
C GLY A 229 0.68 -11.25 -18.03
N ILE A 230 1.98 -11.05 -17.83
CA ILE A 230 2.50 -10.25 -16.71
C ILE A 230 2.50 -8.78 -17.10
N ASN A 231 1.82 -7.98 -16.30
CA ASN A 231 1.73 -6.53 -16.46
C ASN A 231 2.42 -5.84 -15.29
N ARG A 232 2.79 -4.58 -15.52
CA ARG A 232 3.34 -3.71 -14.50
C ARG A 232 2.50 -2.45 -14.40
N LEU A 233 1.92 -2.23 -13.23
CA LEU A 233 1.30 -0.96 -12.86
C LEU A 233 2.38 -0.08 -12.25
N PHE A 234 2.47 1.15 -12.74
CA PHE A 234 3.33 2.19 -12.19
C PHE A 234 2.50 3.42 -11.89
N ILE A 235 2.72 4.04 -10.73
CA ILE A 235 2.07 5.29 -10.31
C ILE A 235 3.11 6.16 -9.60
N ARG A 236 3.30 7.37 -10.11
CA ARG A 236 4.17 8.42 -9.58
C ARG A 236 3.42 9.74 -9.52
N LEU A 237 3.73 10.54 -8.51
CA LEU A 237 3.36 11.96 -8.48
C LEU A 237 4.39 12.78 -9.28
N ALA A 238 3.93 13.60 -10.21
CA ALA A 238 4.77 14.48 -11.04
C ALA A 238 5.51 15.53 -10.19
N GLU A 239 4.88 16.00 -9.12
CA GLU A 239 5.46 16.93 -8.15
C GLU A 239 5.40 16.33 -6.74
N ALA A 240 6.45 16.51 -5.94
CA ALA A 240 6.47 16.04 -4.55
C ALA A 240 5.48 16.88 -3.73
N PRO A 241 4.33 16.33 -3.31
CA PRO A 241 3.35 17.14 -2.60
C PRO A 241 3.87 17.44 -1.19
N ALA A 242 3.49 18.61 -0.67
CA ALA A 242 3.77 18.97 0.72
C ALA A 242 3.01 18.08 1.72
N ALA A 243 1.91 17.44 1.30
CA ALA A 243 1.05 16.61 2.14
C ALA A 243 1.41 15.12 2.04
N LYS A 244 1.34 14.41 3.16
CA LYS A 244 1.48 12.95 3.25
C LYS A 244 0.24 12.26 2.66
N VAL A 245 0.26 11.90 1.38
CA VAL A 245 -0.83 11.17 0.71
C VAL A 245 -0.67 9.67 0.92
N LYS A 246 -1.75 9.03 1.36
CA LYS A 246 -1.92 7.57 1.35
C LYS A 246 -2.95 7.23 0.28
N LEU A 247 -2.65 6.20 -0.51
CA LEU A 247 -3.50 5.73 -1.59
C LEU A 247 -3.99 4.32 -1.32
N LEU A 248 -5.24 4.08 -1.69
CA LEU A 248 -5.75 2.74 -1.99
C LEU A 248 -5.79 2.58 -3.50
N ILE A 249 -5.23 1.48 -3.97
CA ILE A 249 -5.10 1.20 -5.39
C ILE A 249 -5.72 -0.16 -5.64
N CYS A 250 -6.75 -0.21 -6.46
CA CYS A 250 -7.37 -1.46 -6.87
C CYS A 250 -7.85 -1.36 -8.30
N ALA A 251 -7.94 -2.49 -8.98
CA ALA A 251 -8.59 -2.56 -10.27
C ALA A 251 -9.60 -3.70 -10.24
N TYR A 252 -10.76 -3.44 -10.83
CA TYR A 252 -11.82 -4.43 -10.94
C TYR A 252 -12.19 -4.63 -12.40
N ARG A 253 -12.58 -5.88 -12.72
CA ARG A 253 -13.51 -6.09 -13.81
C ARG A 253 -14.87 -5.61 -13.34
N VAL A 254 -15.52 -4.83 -14.18
CA VAL A 254 -16.76 -4.16 -13.86
C VAL A 254 -17.77 -4.36 -14.99
N GLN A 255 -19.05 -4.21 -14.68
CA GLN A 255 -20.14 -4.22 -15.66
C GLN A 255 -21.10 -3.08 -15.37
N LEU A 256 -21.60 -2.41 -16.41
CA LEU A 256 -22.68 -1.45 -16.28
C LEU A 256 -24.00 -2.18 -16.03
N GLN A 257 -24.79 -1.67 -15.08
CA GLN A 257 -26.20 -2.04 -14.91
C GLN A 257 -27.08 -1.42 -15.98
#